data_AF-A0A936UDF1-F1
#
_entry.id   AF-A0A936UDF1-F1
#
_cell.length_a   1.000
_cell.length_b   1.000
_cell.length_c   1.000
_cell.angle_alpha   90.00
_cell.angle_beta   90.00
_cell.angle_gamma   90.00
#
_symmetry.space_group_name_H-M   'P 1'
#
loop_
_entity.id
_entity.type
_entity.pdbx_description
1 polymer ?
#
loop_
_entity_poly.entity_id
_entity_poly.type
_entity_poly.pdbx_seq_one_letter_code
_entity_poly.pdbx_strand_id
1 'polypeptide(L)'
;MNRNQILWLIAIAGVAIWLWKSGKISKDPGSSTAPAAPVASSGTAPGFAGEACLTAVEQASRRVQEAATVFARAPIDPAAFSSEAEGASSAISAADGKCGGGGSTAEQRAMEEARGALSEMRALLSDFSGALSGNGSASDAPRRQESIERHLGAARLALRG
;
A
#
# COMPACT_ATOMS: atom_id res chain seq x y z
N MET A 1 -7.40 -31.93 22.17
CA MET A 1 -7.74 -30.55 21.76
C MET A 1 -6.57 -29.67 22.22
N ASN A 2 -5.80 -29.12 21.28
CA ASN A 2 -4.45 -28.64 21.55
C ASN A 2 -4.43 -27.17 21.98
N ARG A 3 -3.51 -26.79 22.87
CA ARG A 3 -3.36 -25.40 23.37
C ARG A 3 -3.18 -24.37 22.24
N ASN A 4 -2.54 -24.79 21.15
CA ASN A 4 -2.35 -23.97 19.96
C ASN A 4 -3.65 -23.76 19.16
N GLN A 5 -4.60 -24.69 19.24
CA GLN A 5 -5.92 -24.58 18.62
C GLN A 5 -6.80 -23.56 19.36
N ILE A 6 -6.68 -23.50 20.70
CA ILE A 6 -7.38 -22.50 21.53
C ILE A 6 -6.85 -21.09 21.22
N LEU A 7 -5.53 -20.92 21.07
CA LEU A 7 -4.94 -19.63 20.70
C LEU A 7 -5.38 -19.18 19.30
N TRP A 8 -5.47 -20.11 18.35
CA TRP A 8 -5.96 -19.83 17.00
C TRP A 8 -7.42 -19.38 17.00
N LEU A 9 -8.27 -20.02 17.80
CA LEU A 9 -9.68 -19.64 17.92
C LEU A 9 -9.87 -18.25 18.53
N ILE A 10 -9.05 -17.89 19.52
CA ILE A 10 -9.07 -16.54 20.12
C ILE A 10 -8.60 -15.49 19.09
N ALA A 11 -7.58 -15.79 18.29
CA ALA A 11 -7.10 -14.89 17.24
C ALA A 11 -8.17 -14.66 16.17
N ILE A 12 -8.84 -15.72 15.69
CA ILE A 12 -9.93 -15.61 14.71
C ILE A 12 -11.11 -14.82 15.29
N ALA A 13 -11.51 -15.11 16.54
CA ALA A 13 -12.59 -14.40 17.21
C ALA A 13 -12.26 -12.91 17.39
N GLY A 14 -11.01 -12.59 17.74
CA GLY A 14 -10.53 -11.21 17.86
C GLY A 14 -10.59 -10.46 16.53
N VAL A 15 -10.17 -11.09 15.43
CA VAL A 15 -10.24 -10.51 14.08
C VAL A 15 -11.68 -10.30 13.62
N ALA A 16 -12.58 -11.25 13.91
CA ALA A 16 -14.00 -11.14 13.57
C ALA A 16 -14.69 -10.00 14.35
N ILE A 17 -14.42 -9.86 15.66
CA ILE A 17 -14.94 -8.77 16.49
C ILE A 17 -14.37 -7.42 16.05
N TRP A 18 -13.09 -7.39 15.66
CA TRP A 18 -12.45 -6.20 15.13
C TRP A 18 -13.09 -5.77 13.80
N LEU A 19 -13.34 -6.70 12.87
CA LEU A 19 -14.03 -6.43 11.60
C LEU A 19 -15.48 -5.96 11.77
N TRP A 20 -16.22 -6.54 12.73
CA TRP A 20 -17.58 -6.09 13.07
C TRP A 20 -17.57 -4.68 13.66
N LYS A 21 -16.63 -4.38 14.57
CA LYS A 21 -16.46 -3.03 15.14
C LYS A 21 -15.97 -2.00 14.12
N SER A 22 -15.24 -2.42 13.08
CA SER A 22 -14.79 -1.57 11.98
C SER A 22 -15.86 -1.32 10.90
N GLY A 23 -17.11 -1.76 11.09
CA GLY A 23 -18.24 -1.34 10.24
C GLY A 23 -18.17 -1.81 8.78
N LYS A 24 -17.42 -2.87 8.46
CA LYS A 24 -17.25 -3.38 7.08
C LYS A 24 -18.29 -4.43 6.66
N ILE A 25 -19.47 -4.43 7.27
CA ILE A 25 -20.60 -5.26 6.85
C ILE A 25 -21.83 -4.35 6.72
N SER A 26 -21.80 -3.46 5.73
CA SER A 26 -23.03 -3.02 5.10
C SER A 26 -23.42 -4.05 4.06
N LYS A 27 -24.34 -4.89 4.50
CA LYS A 27 -25.41 -5.48 3.70
C LYS A 27 -25.92 -4.47 2.67
N ASP A 28 -25.96 -4.86 1.39
CA ASP A 28 -27.23 -4.90 0.65
C ASP A 28 -27.16 -5.80 -0.60
N PRO A 29 -28.24 -6.55 -0.90
CA PRO A 29 -28.42 -7.34 -2.09
C PRO A 29 -29.06 -6.52 -3.22
N GLY A 30 -28.57 -6.68 -4.45
CA GLY A 30 -29.36 -6.47 -5.67
C GLY A 30 -29.41 -5.06 -6.27
N SER A 31 -29.33 -5.07 -7.60
CA SER A 31 -29.97 -4.12 -8.52
C SER A 31 -29.29 -2.77 -8.82
N SER A 32 -28.61 -2.78 -9.96
CA SER A 32 -28.77 -1.83 -11.08
C SER A 32 -28.28 -0.37 -10.96
N THR A 33 -27.51 -0.01 -12.00
CA THR A 33 -27.32 1.32 -12.62
C THR A 33 -26.16 2.18 -12.07
N ALA A 34 -25.25 2.51 -13.00
CA ALA A 34 -24.14 3.46 -12.89
C ALA A 34 -24.60 4.92 -12.68
N PRO A 35 -23.70 5.92 -12.72
CA PRO A 35 -22.53 6.15 -11.89
C PRO A 35 -22.67 7.48 -11.12
N ALA A 36 -22.24 7.55 -9.87
CA ALA A 36 -21.96 8.83 -9.21
C ALA A 36 -21.00 8.59 -8.05
N ALA A 37 -19.85 9.25 -8.09
CA ALA A 37 -19.09 9.50 -6.88
C ALA A 37 -19.98 10.21 -5.85
N PRO A 38 -19.75 9.94 -4.56
CA PRO A 38 -19.47 11.06 -3.69
C PRO A 38 -18.20 10.83 -2.87
N VAL A 39 -17.34 11.84 -2.93
CA VAL A 39 -16.57 12.42 -1.83
C VAL A 39 -16.72 11.70 -0.48
N ALA A 40 -15.72 10.90 -0.11
CA ALA A 40 -15.39 10.71 1.29
C ALA A 40 -14.19 11.61 1.61
N SER A 41 -14.43 12.93 1.70
CA SER A 41 -13.59 13.81 2.49
C SER A 41 -13.77 13.41 3.95
N SER A 42 -13.09 12.32 4.33
CA SER A 42 -12.91 12.00 5.73
C SER A 42 -11.92 13.02 6.25
N GLY A 43 -12.45 14.12 6.81
CA GLY A 43 -11.72 15.05 7.66
C GLY A 43 -11.16 14.28 8.85
N THR A 44 -10.06 13.58 8.61
CA THR A 44 -9.22 12.99 9.62
C THR A 44 -8.50 14.17 10.25
N ALA A 45 -8.55 14.27 11.59
CA ALA A 45 -7.83 15.31 12.31
C ALA A 45 -6.38 15.39 11.79
N PRO A 46 -5.84 16.60 11.57
CA PRO A 46 -4.63 16.84 10.77
C PRO A 46 -3.50 15.83 11.03
N GLY A 47 -3.16 15.58 12.31
CA GLY A 47 -2.07 14.68 12.67
C GLY A 47 -2.29 13.19 12.36
N PHE A 48 -3.53 12.69 12.34
CA PHE A 48 -3.79 11.26 12.10
C PHE A 48 -3.80 10.90 10.61
N ALA A 49 -4.05 11.88 9.73
CA ALA A 49 -4.08 11.67 8.28
C ALA A 49 -2.69 11.34 7.74
N GLY A 50 -1.69 12.15 8.14
CA GLY A 50 -0.28 11.96 7.76
C GLY A 50 0.27 10.60 8.18
N GLU A 51 0.00 10.20 9.42
CA GLU A 51 0.49 8.93 9.97
C GLU A 51 -0.19 7.72 9.33
N ALA A 52 -1.50 7.82 9.05
CA ALA A 52 -2.25 6.78 8.35
C ALA A 52 -1.80 6.61 6.88
N CYS A 53 -1.49 7.72 6.19
CA CYS A 53 -0.88 7.68 4.87
C CYS A 53 0.50 7.02 4.94
N LEU A 54 1.41 7.51 5.80
CA LEU A 54 2.76 6.99 5.90
C LEU A 54 2.77 5.48 6.20
N THR A 55 1.96 5.04 7.15
CA THR A 55 1.82 3.61 7.48
C THR A 55 1.33 2.79 6.28
N ALA A 56 0.40 3.34 5.49
CA ALA A 56 -0.09 2.67 4.28
C ALA A 56 0.97 2.62 3.17
N VAL A 57 1.76 3.69 3.00
CA VAL A 57 2.86 3.73 2.02
C VAL A 57 3.98 2.77 2.41
N GLU A 58 4.30 2.66 3.70
CA GLU A 58 5.26 1.65 4.20
C GLU A 58 4.74 0.21 4.00
N GLN A 59 3.44 -0.01 4.17
CA GLN A 59 2.84 -1.30 3.87
C GLN A 59 2.92 -1.61 2.37
N ALA A 60 2.68 -0.62 1.50
CA ALA A 60 2.82 -0.76 0.06
C ALA A 60 4.28 -1.05 -0.33
N SER A 61 5.27 -0.37 0.28
CA SER A 61 6.69 -0.62 0.00
C SER A 61 7.12 -2.04 0.35
N ARG A 62 6.60 -2.61 1.44
CA ARG A 62 6.83 -4.03 1.79
C ARG A 62 6.27 -4.98 0.73
N ARG A 63 5.08 -4.70 0.20
CA ARG A 63 4.50 -5.51 -0.90
C ARG A 63 5.31 -5.42 -2.19
N VAL A 64 5.83 -4.25 -2.51
CA VAL A 64 6.72 -4.06 -3.67
C VAL A 64 8.04 -4.81 -3.47
N GLN A 65 8.56 -4.83 -2.25
CA GLN A 65 9.74 -5.64 -1.91
C GLN A 65 9.45 -7.14 -2.03
N GLU A 66 8.29 -7.62 -1.55
CA GLU A 66 7.86 -9.02 -1.73
C GLU A 66 7.82 -9.38 -3.22
N ALA A 67 7.18 -8.56 -4.06
CA ALA A 67 7.18 -8.75 -5.51
C ALA A 67 8.60 -8.76 -6.12
N ALA A 68 9.48 -7.86 -5.66
CA ALA A 68 10.88 -7.82 -6.11
C ALA A 68 11.66 -9.08 -5.68
N THR A 69 11.39 -9.64 -4.50
CA THR A 69 12.03 -10.90 -4.06
C THR A 69 11.59 -12.09 -4.91
N VAL A 70 10.32 -12.12 -5.34
CA VAL A 70 9.82 -13.12 -6.28
C VAL A 70 10.49 -12.96 -7.64
N PHE A 71 10.63 -11.72 -8.13
CA PHE A 71 11.34 -11.43 -9.38
C PHE A 71 12.81 -11.86 -9.33
N ALA A 72 13.48 -11.69 -8.20
CA ALA A 72 14.89 -12.06 -8.03
C ALA A 72 15.12 -13.57 -7.83
N ARG A 73 14.06 -14.38 -7.69
CA ARG A 73 14.17 -15.82 -7.49
C ARG A 73 14.44 -16.53 -8.81
N ALA A 74 15.43 -17.42 -8.83
CA ALA A 74 15.72 -18.26 -9.99
C ALA A 74 15.13 -19.67 -9.84
N PRO A 75 14.45 -20.23 -10.87
CA PRO A 75 14.04 -19.56 -12.11
C PRO A 75 12.94 -18.53 -11.86
N ILE A 76 12.91 -17.47 -12.67
CA ILE A 76 11.89 -16.42 -12.57
C ILE A 76 10.54 -17.04 -12.91
N ASP A 77 9.58 -16.91 -11.98
CA ASP A 77 8.19 -17.31 -12.18
C ASP A 77 7.35 -16.06 -12.51
N PRO A 78 6.98 -15.83 -13.78
CA PRO A 78 6.25 -14.64 -14.18
C PRO A 78 4.83 -14.61 -13.62
N ALA A 79 4.21 -15.78 -13.36
CA ALA A 79 2.86 -15.86 -12.82
C ALA A 79 2.84 -15.56 -11.31
N ALA A 80 3.86 -16.04 -10.58
CA ALA A 80 4.04 -15.66 -9.18
C ALA A 80 4.34 -14.16 -9.05
N PHE A 81 5.20 -13.62 -9.92
CA PHE A 81 5.48 -12.19 -9.93
C PHE A 81 4.23 -11.36 -10.24
N SER A 82 3.43 -11.72 -11.25
CA SER A 82 2.24 -10.96 -11.62
C SER A 82 1.21 -10.92 -10.48
N SER A 83 1.00 -12.03 -9.78
CA SER A 83 0.11 -12.09 -8.61
C SER A 83 0.58 -11.15 -7.49
N GLU A 84 1.88 -11.14 -7.19
CA GLU A 84 2.43 -10.24 -6.16
C GLU A 84 2.44 -8.78 -6.61
N ALA A 85 2.72 -8.51 -7.89
CA ALA A 85 2.70 -7.17 -8.47
C ALA A 85 1.28 -6.57 -8.48
N GLU A 86 0.24 -7.38 -8.71
CA GLU A 86 -1.16 -6.98 -8.55
C GLU A 86 -1.48 -6.63 -7.10
N GLY A 87 -1.05 -7.47 -6.14
CA GLY A 87 -1.16 -7.19 -4.71
C GLY A 87 -0.47 -5.89 -4.29
N ALA A 88 0.74 -5.65 -4.80
CA ALA A 88 1.51 -4.44 -4.57
C ALA A 88 0.83 -3.21 -5.20
N SER A 89 0.33 -3.32 -6.44
CA SER A 89 -0.41 -2.25 -7.13
C SER A 89 -1.70 -1.88 -6.42
N SER A 90 -2.42 -2.87 -5.90
CA SER A 90 -3.60 -2.67 -5.06
C SER A 90 -3.24 -1.95 -3.75
N ALA A 91 -2.15 -2.34 -3.10
CA ALA A 91 -1.68 -1.70 -1.87
C ALA A 91 -1.27 -0.24 -2.11
N ILE A 92 -0.56 0.03 -3.22
CA ILE A 92 -0.19 1.37 -3.66
C ILE A 92 -1.44 2.23 -3.87
N SER A 93 -2.44 1.72 -4.61
CA SER A 93 -3.69 2.46 -4.86
C SER A 93 -4.45 2.74 -3.56
N ALA A 94 -4.48 1.78 -2.64
CA ALA A 94 -5.10 1.96 -1.33
C ALA A 94 -4.35 2.97 -0.45
N ALA A 95 -3.01 3.03 -0.55
CA ALA A 95 -2.19 4.02 0.13
C ALA A 95 -2.42 5.41 -0.45
N ASP A 96 -2.48 5.54 -1.78
CA ASP A 96 -2.74 6.80 -2.49
C ASP A 96 -4.06 7.45 -2.03
N GLY A 97 -5.12 6.65 -1.90
CA GLY A 97 -6.42 7.09 -1.40
C GLY A 97 -6.41 7.55 0.07
N LYS A 98 -5.43 7.11 0.87
CA LYS A 98 -5.24 7.57 2.26
C LYS A 98 -4.34 8.79 2.35
N CYS A 99 -3.52 9.04 1.33
CA CYS A 99 -2.61 10.19 1.26
C CYS A 99 -3.32 11.45 0.75
N GLY A 100 -4.50 11.76 1.30
CA GLY A 100 -5.31 12.92 0.95
C GLY A 100 -5.29 13.98 2.05
N GLY A 101 -4.87 15.21 1.69
CA GLY A 101 -5.10 16.44 2.45
C GLY A 101 -4.43 16.50 3.84
N GLY A 102 -3.27 17.14 3.93
CA GLY A 102 -2.69 17.58 5.21
C GLY A 102 -3.31 18.90 5.67
N GLY A 103 -3.68 18.99 6.94
CA GLY A 103 -4.18 20.22 7.57
C GLY A 103 -3.06 21.20 7.95
N SER A 104 -1.82 20.73 8.04
CA SER A 104 -0.62 21.54 8.28
C SER A 104 0.36 21.52 7.09
N THR A 105 1.25 22.51 7.02
CA THR A 105 2.33 22.57 6.00
C THR A 105 3.28 21.37 6.10
N ALA A 106 3.55 20.92 7.33
CA ALA A 106 4.37 19.75 7.61
C ALA A 106 3.71 18.46 7.08
N GLU A 107 2.41 18.28 7.34
CA GLU A 107 1.65 17.16 6.78
C GLU A 107 1.56 17.22 5.27
N GLN A 108 1.32 18.40 4.68
CA GLN A 108 1.29 18.55 3.22
C GLN A 108 2.61 18.12 2.58
N ARG A 109 3.73 18.53 3.17
CA ARG A 109 5.06 18.10 2.74
C ARG A 109 5.25 16.60 2.90
N ALA A 110 4.85 16.03 4.04
CA ALA A 110 4.95 14.59 4.27
C ALA A 110 4.12 13.79 3.25
N MET A 111 2.93 14.28 2.91
CA MET A 111 2.04 13.67 1.90
C MET A 111 2.61 13.77 0.49
N GLU A 112 3.28 14.87 0.14
CA GLU A 112 3.94 15.05 -1.14
C GLU A 112 5.10 14.06 -1.30
N GLU A 113 5.94 13.94 -0.28
CA GLU A 113 7.02 12.95 -0.26
C GLU A 113 6.48 11.51 -0.31
N ALA A 114 5.41 11.22 0.44
CA ALA A 114 4.75 9.92 0.42
C ALA A 114 4.18 9.57 -0.97
N ARG A 115 3.60 10.54 -1.68
CA ARG A 115 3.14 10.36 -3.08
C ARG A 115 4.31 10.18 -4.05
N GLY A 116 5.44 10.85 -3.81
CA GLY A 116 6.70 10.60 -4.53
C GLY A 116 7.18 9.17 -4.36
N ALA A 117 7.13 8.62 -3.15
CA ALA A 117 7.44 7.21 -2.92
C ALA A 117 6.47 6.28 -3.68
N LEU A 118 5.16 6.57 -3.67
CA LEU A 118 4.16 5.76 -4.39
C LEU A 118 4.34 5.81 -5.91
N SER A 119 4.74 6.94 -6.49
CA SER A 119 5.01 7.02 -7.93
C SER A 119 6.25 6.21 -8.32
N GLU A 120 7.32 6.26 -7.52
CA GLU A 120 8.53 5.45 -7.72
C GLU A 120 8.24 3.94 -7.58
N MET A 121 7.39 3.55 -6.62
CA MET A 121 6.95 2.16 -6.50
C MET A 121 6.21 1.66 -7.75
N ARG A 122 5.33 2.48 -8.35
CA ARG A 122 4.63 2.12 -9.60
C ARG A 122 5.61 2.00 -10.77
N ALA A 123 6.57 2.93 -10.87
CA ALA A 123 7.60 2.89 -11.90
C ALA A 123 8.46 1.62 -11.76
N LEU A 124 8.84 1.26 -10.53
CA LEU A 124 9.59 0.05 -10.25
C LEU A 124 8.85 -1.23 -10.67
N LEU A 125 7.55 -1.35 -10.35
CA LEU A 125 6.72 -2.47 -10.80
C LEU A 125 6.61 -2.53 -12.33
N SER A 126 6.48 -1.37 -12.98
CA SER A 126 6.46 -1.27 -14.44
C SER A 126 7.79 -1.70 -15.07
N ASP A 127 8.92 -1.34 -14.47
CA ASP A 127 10.25 -1.74 -14.95
C ASP A 127 10.44 -3.26 -14.86
N PHE A 128 10.02 -3.88 -13.76
CA PHE A 128 10.02 -5.34 -13.63
C PHE A 128 9.11 -6.02 -14.66
N SER A 129 7.89 -5.52 -14.84
CA SER A 129 6.97 -6.04 -15.86
C SER A 129 7.54 -5.88 -17.28
N GLY A 130 8.20 -4.75 -17.57
CA GLY A 130 8.87 -4.51 -18.85
C GLY A 130 10.04 -5.46 -19.07
N ALA A 131 10.83 -5.74 -18.03
CA ALA A 131 11.91 -6.71 -18.07
C ALA A 131 11.40 -8.14 -18.33
N LEU A 132 10.27 -8.55 -17.70
CA LEU A 132 9.65 -9.86 -17.96
C LEU A 132 9.13 -9.99 -19.40
N SER A 133 8.61 -8.90 -19.97
CA SER A 133 8.12 -8.87 -21.35
C SER A 133 9.24 -8.79 -22.39
N GLY A 134 10.51 -8.62 -21.99
CA GLY A 134 11.65 -8.42 -22.89
C GLY A 134 11.75 -7.02 -23.51
N ASN A 135 10.89 -6.08 -23.11
CA ASN A 135 10.83 -4.72 -23.66
C ASN A 135 11.53 -3.67 -22.78
N GLY A 136 12.10 -4.08 -21.63
CA GLY A 136 12.71 -3.19 -20.66
C GLY A 136 13.83 -3.85 -19.85
N SER A 137 14.33 -3.12 -18.86
CA SER A 137 15.36 -3.62 -17.93
C SER A 137 15.02 -3.25 -16.48
N ALA A 138 15.34 -4.16 -15.56
CA ALA A 138 15.25 -3.92 -14.12
C ALA A 138 16.55 -3.33 -13.53
N SER A 139 17.49 -2.86 -14.37
CA SER A 139 18.78 -2.34 -13.90
C SER A 139 18.67 -1.11 -12.99
N ASP A 140 17.62 -0.30 -13.15
CA ASP A 140 17.38 0.88 -12.31
C ASP A 140 16.65 0.56 -10.99
N ALA A 141 16.23 -0.69 -10.79
CA ALA A 141 15.53 -1.14 -9.59
C ALA A 141 16.21 -0.75 -8.26
N PRO A 142 17.53 -0.99 -8.05
CA PRO A 142 18.20 -0.60 -6.80
C PRO A 142 18.21 0.93 -6.61
N ARG A 143 18.37 1.70 -7.70
CA ARG A 143 18.37 3.16 -7.64
C ARG A 143 16.98 3.70 -7.26
N ARG A 144 15.92 3.11 -7.79
CA ARG A 144 14.54 3.45 -7.41
C ARG A 144 14.23 3.06 -5.98
N GLN A 145 14.72 1.93 -5.51
CA GLN A 145 14.58 1.52 -4.12
C GLN A 145 15.17 2.56 -3.16
N GLU A 146 16.36 3.07 -3.47
CA GLU A 146 16.98 4.16 -2.70
C GLU A 146 16.14 5.45 -2.74
N SER A 147 15.56 5.78 -3.91
CA SER A 147 14.63 6.92 -4.07
C SER A 147 13.40 6.78 -3.16
N ILE A 148 12.78 5.60 -3.15
CA ILE A 148 11.63 5.27 -2.30
C ILE A 148 11.99 5.43 -0.82
N GLU A 149 13.12 4.90 -0.38
CA GLU A 149 13.59 5.00 1.00
C GLU A 149 13.88 6.46 1.40
N ARG A 150 14.44 7.25 0.48
CA ARG A 150 14.69 8.69 0.68
C ARG A 150 13.38 9.46 0.89
N HIS A 151 12.38 9.22 0.04
CA HIS A 151 11.06 9.82 0.16
C HIS A 151 10.37 9.42 1.48
N LEU A 152 10.42 8.14 1.86
CA LEU A 152 9.89 7.67 3.13
C LEU A 152 10.60 8.30 4.34
N GLY A 153 11.92 8.46 4.26
CA GLY A 153 12.71 9.16 5.28
C GLY A 153 12.31 10.63 5.43
N ALA A 154 12.17 11.34 4.30
CA ALA A 154 11.73 12.74 4.28
C ALA A 154 10.30 12.90 4.84
N ALA A 155 9.38 12.01 4.47
CA ALA A 155 8.01 12.01 4.98
C ALA A 155 7.95 11.80 6.50
N ARG A 156 8.75 10.86 7.05
CA ARG A 156 8.86 10.64 8.51
C ARG A 156 9.40 11.86 9.24
N LEU A 157 10.42 12.51 8.67
CA LEU A 157 11.00 13.72 9.26
C LEU A 157 10.00 14.87 9.27
N ALA A 158 9.24 15.03 8.18
CA ALA A 158 8.21 16.06 8.08
C ALA A 158 7.07 15.85 9.08
N LEU A 159 6.71 14.61 9.44
CA LEU A 159 5.67 14.34 10.45
C LEU A 159 6.14 14.49 11.90
N ARG A 160 7.46 14.51 12.15
CA ARG A 160 8.03 14.68 13.51
C ARG A 160 8.35 16.14 13.87
N GLY A 161 8.40 17.02 12.88
CA GLY A 161 8.73 18.45 13.04
C GLY A 161 7.51 19.31 13.25
#